data_AF-A0A8J4E9T8-F1
#
_entry.id   AF-A0A8J4E9T8-F1
#
_cell.length_a   1.000
_cell.length_b   1.000
_cell.length_c   1.000
_cell.angle_alpha   90.00
_cell.angle_beta   90.00
_cell.angle_gamma   90.00
#
_symmetry.space_group_name_H-M   'P 1'
#
loop_
_entity.id
_entity.type
_entity.pdbx_description
1 polymer ?
#
loop_
_entity_poly.entity_id
_entity_poly.type
_entity_poly.pdbx_seq_one_letter_code
_entity_poly.pdbx_strand_id
1 'polypeptide(L)'
;MSTFHNDGVQFFGGQVNGPVAGGYRARAVQGTDPFATEDLVRELRELVHELRVAVADGRLRVADQSATDDDLTLIEETVDATGEPGRGRLLRAAQRAAAALSASGAVPLATQLLELTGQVVG
;
A
#
# COMPACT_ATOMS: atom_id res chain seq x y z
N MET A 1 -35.80 14.71 22.83
CA MET A 1 -36.15 14.57 21.40
C MET A 1 -35.24 15.53 20.64
N SER A 2 -34.15 15.01 20.08
CA SER A 2 -33.06 15.82 19.51
C SER A 2 -33.29 16.05 18.02
N THR A 3 -33.20 17.30 17.56
CA THR A 3 -33.09 17.66 16.14
C THR A 3 -31.82 18.48 15.96
N PHE A 4 -30.84 17.91 15.27
CA PHE A 4 -29.61 18.58 14.84
C PHE A 4 -29.86 19.35 13.53
N HIS A 5 -29.39 20.59 13.46
CA HIS A 5 -29.18 21.35 12.22
C HIS A 5 -27.82 22.05 12.35
N ASN A 6 -26.95 21.82 11.37
CA ASN A 6 -25.54 22.21 11.32
C ASN A 6 -25.41 23.63 10.74
N ASP A 7 -24.90 24.57 11.53
CA ASP A 7 -24.59 25.95 11.14
C ASP A 7 -23.25 26.02 10.40
N GLY A 8 -23.20 26.91 9.40
CA GLY A 8 -22.08 27.07 8.48
C GLY A 8 -20.75 27.45 9.14
N VAL A 9 -19.67 26.86 8.64
CA VAL A 9 -18.29 27.21 8.99
C VAL A 9 -17.81 28.36 8.10
N GLN A 10 -17.53 29.51 8.72
CA GLN A 10 -16.70 30.58 8.16
C GLN A 10 -15.22 30.22 8.40
N PHE A 11 -14.40 30.17 7.35
CA PHE A 11 -12.97 29.85 7.47
C PHE A 11 -12.12 31.13 7.43
N PHE A 12 -11.66 31.61 8.58
CA PHE A 12 -10.47 32.46 8.71
C PHE A 12 -9.83 32.26 10.10
N GLY A 13 -8.56 31.85 10.13
CA GLY A 13 -7.71 31.84 11.33
C GLY A 13 -6.89 30.57 11.50
N GLY A 14 -5.56 30.72 11.59
CA GLY A 14 -4.66 29.63 11.99
C GLY A 14 -5.02 29.06 13.37
N GLN A 15 -4.61 27.80 13.58
CA GLN A 15 -4.60 27.06 14.85
C GLN A 15 -5.83 27.30 15.74
N VAL A 16 -6.81 26.38 15.75
CA VAL A 16 -7.87 26.46 16.78
C VAL A 16 -8.18 25.12 17.40
N ASN A 17 -7.97 25.14 18.72
CA ASN A 17 -8.36 24.18 19.73
C ASN A 17 -9.90 24.11 19.80
N GLY A 18 -10.45 22.90 19.85
CA GLY A 18 -11.84 22.67 20.21
C GLY A 18 -12.81 22.46 19.02
N PRO A 19 -13.91 21.72 19.27
CA PRO A 19 -14.48 20.79 18.30
C PRO A 19 -15.66 21.39 17.53
N VAL A 20 -16.01 20.76 16.39
CA VAL A 20 -17.39 20.44 15.93
C VAL A 20 -17.55 20.51 14.40
N ALA A 21 -17.86 19.33 13.87
CA ALA A 21 -18.83 18.96 12.84
C ALA A 21 -18.96 19.73 11.52
N GLY A 22 -18.76 18.95 10.45
CA GLY A 22 -19.68 18.91 9.31
C GLY A 22 -19.40 19.95 8.23
N GLY A 23 -18.85 19.51 7.10
CA GLY A 23 -18.76 20.34 5.91
C GLY A 23 -17.58 20.00 5.01
N TYR A 24 -17.52 18.77 4.51
CA TYR A 24 -16.51 18.39 3.51
C TYR A 24 -16.84 19.05 2.17
N ARG A 25 -16.28 20.22 1.90
CA ARG A 25 -15.95 20.64 0.53
C ARG A 25 -14.50 21.11 0.48
N ALA A 26 -13.61 20.18 0.79
CA ALA A 26 -12.25 20.23 0.27
C ALA A 26 -12.33 19.91 -1.23
N ARG A 27 -12.07 20.92 -2.07
CA ARG A 27 -11.72 20.69 -3.47
C ARG A 27 -10.30 20.11 -3.48
N ALA A 28 -10.20 18.85 -3.11
CA ALA A 28 -8.98 18.06 -3.24
C ALA A 28 -8.71 17.89 -4.73
N VAL A 29 -7.61 18.47 -5.18
CA VAL A 29 -6.92 17.95 -6.35
C VAL A 29 -6.39 16.59 -5.92
N GLN A 30 -7.19 15.55 -6.19
CA GLN A 30 -6.80 14.16 -6.45
C GLN A 30 -5.51 13.72 -5.69
N GLY A 31 -5.58 13.34 -4.42
CA GLY A 31 -6.44 12.28 -3.88
C GLY A 31 -5.64 11.06 -3.40
N THR A 32 -4.32 11.15 -3.24
CA THR A 32 -3.60 10.24 -2.34
C THR A 32 -3.52 10.93 -0.98
N ASP A 33 -4.38 10.51 -0.08
CA ASP A 33 -4.25 10.84 1.34
C ASP A 33 -2.84 10.37 1.76
N PRO A 34 -1.92 11.23 2.22
CA PRO A 34 -0.57 10.80 2.56
C PRO A 34 -0.58 9.72 3.65
N PHE A 35 -1.59 9.74 4.52
CA PHE A 35 -1.86 8.67 5.49
C PHE A 35 -2.26 7.36 4.81
N ALA A 36 -3.09 7.41 3.74
CA ALA A 36 -3.42 6.21 2.96
C ALA A 36 -2.19 5.66 2.25
N THR A 37 -1.27 6.50 1.75
CA THR A 37 -0.02 6.01 1.16
C THR A 37 0.89 5.34 2.20
N GLU A 38 1.02 5.89 3.41
CA GLU A 38 1.80 5.26 4.49
C GLU A 38 1.18 3.94 4.98
N ASP A 39 -0.15 3.88 5.13
CA ASP A 39 -0.86 2.65 5.49
C ASP A 39 -0.70 1.58 4.38
N LEU A 40 -0.82 1.95 3.10
CA LEU A 40 -0.61 1.04 1.96
C LEU A 40 0.83 0.53 1.88
N VAL A 41 1.81 1.39 2.16
CA VAL A 41 3.23 1.01 2.23
C VAL A 41 3.45 0.03 3.38
N ARG A 42 2.82 0.25 4.54
CA ARG A 42 2.88 -0.68 5.68
C ARG A 42 2.25 -2.03 5.33
N GLU A 43 1.07 -2.04 4.73
CA GLU A 43 0.39 -3.26 4.30
C GLU A 43 1.22 -4.05 3.27
N LEU A 44 1.84 -3.36 2.31
CA LEU A 44 2.73 -4.00 1.34
C LEU A 44 3.97 -4.61 2.03
N ARG A 45 4.57 -3.91 3.01
CA ARG A 45 5.70 -4.44 3.81
C ARG A 45 5.31 -5.69 4.58
N GLU A 46 4.18 -5.66 5.26
CA GLU A 46 3.68 -6.78 6.05
C GLU A 46 3.44 -8.01 5.16
N LEU A 47 2.77 -7.83 4.01
CA LEU A 47 2.55 -8.91 3.05
C LEU A 47 3.87 -9.50 2.54
N VAL A 48 4.82 -8.65 2.14
CA VAL A 48 6.12 -9.10 1.64
C VAL A 48 6.87 -9.87 2.71
N HIS A 49 6.86 -9.39 3.95
CA HIS A 49 7.46 -10.09 5.08
C HIS A 49 6.83 -11.47 5.31
N GLU A 50 5.50 -11.56 5.32
CA GLU A 50 4.78 -12.83 5.47
C GLU A 50 5.12 -13.82 4.36
N LEU A 51 5.20 -13.35 3.10
CA LEU A 51 5.60 -14.15 1.96
C LEU A 51 7.01 -14.72 2.12
N ARG A 52 7.98 -13.89 2.53
CA ARG A 52 9.36 -14.33 2.79
C ARG A 52 9.41 -15.40 3.86
N VAL A 53 8.74 -15.19 4.99
CA VAL A 53 8.68 -16.17 6.08
C VAL A 53 8.01 -17.46 5.60
N ALA A 54 6.90 -17.37 4.87
CA ALA A 54 6.22 -18.56 4.35
C ALA A 54 7.08 -19.36 3.36
N VAL A 55 7.86 -18.68 2.51
CA VAL A 55 8.81 -19.30 1.58
C VAL A 55 10.00 -19.92 2.33
N ALA A 56 10.60 -19.19 3.26
CA ALA A 56 11.73 -19.66 4.08
C ALA A 56 11.38 -20.87 4.95
N ASP A 57 10.19 -20.86 5.56
CA ASP A 57 9.66 -21.97 6.37
C ASP A 57 9.17 -23.16 5.51
N GLY A 58 9.16 -23.02 4.18
CA GLY A 58 8.68 -24.05 3.26
C GLY A 58 7.15 -24.25 3.26
N ARG A 59 6.39 -23.37 3.93
CA ARG A 59 4.91 -23.34 3.88
C ARG A 59 4.41 -22.95 2.49
N LEU A 60 5.20 -22.17 1.77
CA LEU A 60 4.97 -21.78 0.39
C LEU A 60 6.14 -22.27 -0.46
N ARG A 61 5.91 -23.31 -1.27
CA ARG A 61 6.93 -23.83 -2.19
C ARG A 61 6.87 -23.07 -3.49
N VAL A 62 7.94 -22.33 -3.81
CA VAL A 62 8.10 -21.66 -5.10
C VAL A 62 9.16 -22.34 -5.95
N ALA A 63 8.98 -22.33 -7.28
CA ALA A 63 9.87 -23.03 -8.21
C ALA A 63 11.33 -22.51 -8.17
N ASP A 64 11.51 -21.20 -7.95
CA ASP A 64 12.81 -20.58 -7.75
C ASP A 64 12.77 -19.68 -6.51
N GLN A 65 13.15 -20.27 -5.38
CA GLN A 65 13.13 -19.61 -4.07
C GLN A 65 14.11 -18.44 -4.00
N SER A 66 15.30 -18.56 -4.61
CA SER A 66 16.32 -17.51 -4.57
C SER A 66 15.84 -16.29 -5.35
N ALA A 67 15.37 -16.49 -6.58
CA ALA A 67 14.87 -15.38 -7.40
C ALA A 67 13.65 -14.69 -6.76
N THR A 68 12.77 -15.48 -6.12
CA THR A 68 11.61 -14.91 -5.41
C THR A 68 12.04 -14.09 -4.20
N ASP A 69 13.02 -14.54 -3.41
CA ASP A 69 13.52 -13.77 -2.26
C ASP A 69 14.26 -12.48 -2.68
N ASP A 70 15.01 -12.53 -3.79
CA ASP A 70 15.65 -11.35 -4.39
C ASP A 70 14.59 -10.32 -4.84
N ASP A 71 13.50 -10.77 -5.48
CA ASP A 71 12.41 -9.90 -5.89
C ASP A 71 11.67 -9.29 -4.69
N LEU A 72 11.42 -10.07 -3.62
CA LEU A 72 10.78 -9.58 -2.39
C LEU A 72 11.67 -8.57 -1.66
N THR A 73 12.99 -8.82 -1.59
CA THR A 73 13.96 -7.87 -1.02
C THR A 73 13.97 -6.56 -1.83
N LEU A 74 13.95 -6.66 -3.16
CA LEU A 74 13.89 -5.49 -4.03
C LEU A 74 12.61 -4.66 -3.82
N ILE A 75 11.48 -5.30 -3.53
CA ILE A 75 10.23 -4.62 -3.18
C ILE A 75 10.38 -3.85 -1.87
N GLU A 76 10.95 -4.44 -0.82
CA GLU A 76 11.20 -3.80 0.47
C GLU A 76 12.12 -2.57 0.33
N GLU A 77 13.24 -2.72 -0.38
CA GLU A 77 14.19 -1.65 -0.60
C GLU A 77 13.58 -0.49 -1.42
N THR A 78 12.74 -0.83 -2.39
CA THR A 78 12.21 0.16 -3.33
C THR A 78 10.96 0.86 -2.78
N VAL A 79 10.16 0.20 -1.93
CA VAL A 79 8.98 0.84 -1.33
C VAL A 79 9.38 1.93 -0.31
N ASP A 80 10.59 1.86 0.26
CA ASP A 80 11.19 2.96 1.05
C ASP A 80 11.72 4.12 0.18
N ALA A 81 11.97 3.87 -1.11
CA ALA A 81 12.50 4.87 -2.02
C ALA A 81 11.36 5.73 -2.59
N THR A 82 11.14 6.91 -2.00
CA THR A 82 10.02 7.83 -2.28
C THR A 82 10.08 8.56 -3.65
N GLY A 83 10.44 7.87 -4.75
CA GLY A 83 10.62 8.50 -6.07
C GLY A 83 10.07 7.71 -7.26
N GLU A 84 9.69 8.43 -8.32
CA GLU A 84 9.31 7.92 -9.65
C GLU A 84 10.22 6.80 -10.22
N PRO A 85 11.57 6.87 -10.17
CA PRO A 85 12.42 5.78 -10.66
C PRO A 85 12.27 4.48 -9.84
N GLY A 86 11.82 4.57 -8.59
CA GLY A 86 11.50 3.41 -7.75
C GLY A 86 10.22 2.71 -8.20
N ARG A 87 9.20 3.45 -8.64
CA ARG A 87 7.89 2.88 -9.03
C ARG A 87 7.97 1.81 -10.11
N GLY A 88 8.73 2.07 -11.18
CA GLY A 88 8.92 1.09 -12.27
C GLY A 88 9.71 -0.14 -11.83
N ARG A 89 10.64 0.02 -10.88
CA ARG A 89 11.44 -1.08 -10.33
C ARG A 89 10.61 -1.94 -9.37
N LEU A 90 9.81 -1.29 -8.53
CA LEU A 90 8.84 -1.90 -7.62
C LEU A 90 7.81 -2.74 -8.37
N LEU A 91 7.18 -2.16 -9.41
CA LEU A 91 6.20 -2.87 -10.24
C LEU A 91 6.78 -4.11 -10.91
N ARG A 92 7.99 -4.04 -11.47
CA ARG A 92 8.64 -5.20 -12.10
C ARG A 92 8.97 -6.29 -11.09
N ALA A 93 9.47 -5.92 -9.92
CA ALA A 93 9.79 -6.88 -8.85
C ALA A 93 8.51 -7.60 -8.38
N ALA A 94 7.44 -6.84 -8.12
CA ALA A 94 6.13 -7.39 -7.75
C ALA A 94 5.55 -8.31 -8.82
N GLN A 95 5.68 -7.97 -10.11
CA GLN A 95 5.24 -8.83 -11.22
C GLN A 95 6.00 -10.15 -11.30
N ARG A 96 7.33 -10.13 -11.10
CA ARG A 96 8.13 -11.36 -11.11
C ARG A 96 7.83 -12.25 -9.91
N ALA A 97 7.76 -11.68 -8.71
CA ALA A 97 7.35 -12.40 -7.51
C ALA A 97 5.94 -12.99 -7.66
N ALA A 98 4.97 -12.21 -8.16
CA ALA A 98 3.61 -12.67 -8.41
C ALA A 98 3.55 -13.80 -9.45
N ALA A 99 4.37 -13.75 -10.50
CA ALA A 99 4.45 -14.82 -11.49
C ALA A 99 4.99 -16.13 -10.87
N ALA A 100 6.03 -16.05 -10.05
CA ALA A 100 6.58 -17.21 -9.34
C ALA A 100 5.56 -17.81 -8.34
N LEU A 101 4.84 -16.96 -7.61
CA LEU A 101 3.76 -17.36 -6.70
C LEU A 101 2.61 -18.03 -7.46
N SER A 102 2.18 -17.45 -8.58
CA SER A 102 1.11 -17.99 -9.43
C SER A 102 1.48 -19.34 -10.03
N ALA A 103 2.71 -19.48 -10.54
CA ALA A 103 3.23 -20.75 -11.08
C ALA A 103 3.26 -21.86 -10.03
N SER A 104 3.29 -21.48 -8.75
CA SER A 104 3.34 -22.38 -7.60
C SER A 104 1.96 -22.66 -6.99
N GLY A 105 0.90 -22.10 -7.58
CA GLY A 105 -0.48 -22.26 -7.12
C GLY A 105 -0.92 -21.25 -6.06
N ALA A 106 -0.06 -20.33 -5.64
CA ALA A 106 -0.37 -19.25 -4.69
C ALA A 106 -0.96 -18.02 -5.39
N VAL A 107 -1.96 -18.24 -6.25
CA VAL A 107 -2.61 -17.20 -7.06
C VAL A 107 -3.22 -16.09 -6.20
N PRO A 108 -3.92 -16.35 -5.08
CA PRO A 108 -4.49 -15.28 -4.26
C PRO A 108 -3.43 -14.31 -3.72
N LEU A 109 -2.28 -14.82 -3.30
CA LEU A 109 -1.16 -14.02 -2.80
C LEU A 109 -0.49 -13.22 -3.91
N ALA A 110 -0.36 -13.81 -5.10
CA ALA A 110 0.14 -13.13 -6.28
C ALA A 110 -0.74 -11.94 -6.68
N THR A 111 -2.06 -12.13 -6.66
CA THR A 111 -3.03 -11.06 -6.96
C THR A 111 -2.94 -9.95 -5.91
N GLN A 112 -2.94 -10.30 -4.63
CA GLN A 112 -2.86 -9.31 -3.55
C GLN A 112 -1.58 -8.47 -3.60
N LEU A 113 -0.43 -9.11 -3.89
CA LEU A 113 0.85 -8.41 -4.05
C LEU A 113 0.79 -7.37 -5.17
N LEU A 114 0.20 -7.73 -6.31
CA LEU A 114 0.04 -6.83 -7.46
C LEU A 114 -0.93 -5.68 -7.17
N GLU A 115 -2.04 -5.96 -6.49
CA GLU A 115 -3.05 -4.97 -6.13
C GLU A 115 -2.47 -3.91 -5.18
N LEU A 116 -1.83 -4.35 -4.09
CA LEU A 116 -1.20 -3.44 -3.13
C LEU A 116 -0.06 -2.64 -3.77
N THR A 117 0.78 -3.30 -4.58
CA THR A 117 1.85 -2.59 -5.30
C THR A 117 1.26 -1.55 -6.25
N GLY A 118 0.18 -1.87 -6.97
CA GLY A 118 -0.52 -0.96 -7.87
C GLY A 118 -1.12 0.25 -7.15
N GLN A 119 -1.62 0.06 -5.93
CA GLN A 119 -2.15 1.15 -5.09
C GLN A 119 -1.05 2.03 -4.50
N VAL A 120 0.12 1.46 -4.17
CA VAL A 120 1.28 2.23 -3.67
C VAL A 120 1.90 3.12 -4.75
N VAL A 121 1.90 2.67 -6.01
CA VAL A 121 2.48 3.44 -7.13
C VAL A 121 1.51 4.38 -7.84
N GLY A 122 0.20 4.14 -7.72
CA GLY A 122 -0.88 4.94 -8.34
C GLY A 122 -1.16 6.24 -7.62
#